data_AF-A0A934JZC5-F1
#
_entry.id   AF-A0A934JZC5-F1
#
_cell.length_a   1.000
_cell.length_b   1.000
_cell.length_c   1.000
_cell.angle_alpha   90.00
_cell.angle_beta   90.00
_cell.angle_gamma   90.00
#
_symmetry.space_group_name_H-M   'P 1'
#
loop_
_entity.id
_entity.type
_entity.pdbx_description
1 polymer ?
#
loop_
_entity_poly.entity_id
_entity_poly.type
_entity_poly.pdbx_seq_one_letter_code
_entity_poly.pdbx_strand_id
1 'polypeptide(L)'
;MSDYRTYITETGFGLERDAKFNNTHVDHAVLVIGDGALPDADSPAAQTDLVNQIRSYAITIEKDPTDTNVWIARAEIPASDGGFTIREAGIKTAAGDLYAYARQAGDYKPLLEEGQGKSYTIRLKFVPGNADAIQIKIDPSVQFATPTDLGNAVSEHENKTNPHGQYQLKSDADASVDKVTADILSTNQALSDAGSMINILKSQLTSSFGKSVVSEPAFRIDTGTLKVYADLSVGVNGEFYQYSEGTELVLPTMSLGTDYAIYATPDGLVVSANFTVPDGYTALTSRRVGGFHYQDGVINEYSIYDVKYKPGVRDPRGMARSPMGIWADIYLLNTAPDINGTSAYNVTIADGSSPPKVPVIWGGDGTAQYDDFSQYTASRVLAAYGKRPPISHEFEQLAFGSVDGYAVSTDPATTQYDASTTSMIGCVGVSGVAWQWGFERWDRGNGSSGYVWYEADTNGEGQVYTAGSSGVGASLFGGYWGESGYAGSRASSWRLEPWSSSNYIAARGVCDHFES
;
A
#
# COMPACT_ATOMS: atom_id res chain seq x y z
N MET A 1 71.22 -6.68 82.33
CA MET A 1 71.03 -6.62 80.87
C MET A 1 70.08 -5.47 80.65
N SER A 2 70.53 -4.40 80.00
CA SER A 2 69.76 -3.17 79.89
C SER A 2 68.48 -3.41 79.09
N ASP A 3 67.35 -2.95 79.63
CA ASP A 3 66.03 -3.05 78.99
C ASP A 3 65.75 -1.79 78.15
N TYR A 4 65.45 -1.98 76.87
CA TYR A 4 65.23 -0.92 75.88
C TYR A 4 63.76 -0.74 75.51
N ARG A 5 62.83 -1.38 76.25
CA ARG A 5 61.39 -1.14 76.07
C ARG A 5 61.02 0.30 76.45
N THR A 6 60.00 0.83 75.78
CA THR A 6 59.41 2.12 76.15
C THR A 6 58.45 1.91 77.31
N TYR A 7 58.70 2.62 78.41
CA TYR A 7 57.88 2.60 79.61
C TYR A 7 57.10 3.90 79.70
N ILE A 8 55.83 3.81 80.06
CA ILE A 8 55.03 4.98 80.42
C ILE A 8 55.47 5.42 81.82
N THR A 9 55.71 6.72 81.97
CA THR A 9 56.13 7.29 83.25
C THR A 9 54.96 7.35 84.22
N GLU A 10 55.24 7.51 85.52
CA GLU A 10 54.20 7.77 86.52
C GLU A 10 53.38 9.02 86.17
N THR A 11 54.05 10.04 85.62
CA THR A 11 53.40 11.24 85.05
C THR A 11 52.49 10.87 83.86
N GLY A 12 52.96 10.02 82.94
CA GLY A 12 52.18 9.54 81.79
C GLY A 12 50.90 8.79 82.19
N PHE A 13 50.98 7.90 83.18
CA PHE A 13 49.79 7.24 83.73
C PHE A 13 48.84 8.21 84.44
N GLY A 14 49.38 9.24 85.11
CA GLY A 14 48.60 10.33 85.67
C GLY A 14 47.82 11.10 84.59
N LEU A 15 48.48 11.44 83.49
CA LEU A 15 47.88 12.12 82.34
C LEU A 15 46.80 11.29 81.66
N GLU A 16 46.99 9.98 81.49
CA GLU A 16 45.96 9.09 80.95
C GLU A 16 44.73 9.01 81.86
N ARG A 17 44.94 8.95 83.17
CA ARG A 17 43.85 8.94 84.16
C ARG A 17 43.07 10.25 84.11
N ASP A 18 43.77 11.38 84.04
CA ASP A 18 43.15 12.70 84.02
C ASP A 18 42.43 12.94 82.68
N ALA A 19 42.99 12.48 81.55
CA ALA A 19 42.35 12.46 80.24
C ALA A 19 41.07 11.61 80.25
N LYS A 20 41.11 10.42 80.87
CA LYS A 20 39.93 9.56 81.04
C LYS A 20 38.85 10.23 81.89
N PHE A 21 39.22 10.85 83.00
CA PHE A 21 38.27 11.54 83.89
C PHE A 21 37.59 12.72 83.20
N ASN A 22 38.34 13.46 82.38
CA ASN A 22 37.85 14.65 81.67
C ASN A 22 37.27 14.35 80.28
N ASN A 23 37.26 13.09 79.84
CA ASN A 23 36.86 12.67 78.49
C ASN A 23 37.62 13.42 77.38
N THR A 24 38.92 13.63 77.59
CA THR A 24 39.87 14.23 76.64
C THR A 24 40.95 13.22 76.24
N HIS A 25 41.85 13.61 75.34
CA HIS A 25 42.99 12.80 74.92
C HIS A 25 44.31 13.42 75.41
N VAL A 26 45.33 12.60 75.61
CA VAL A 26 46.69 13.06 75.88
C VAL A 26 47.26 13.64 74.57
N ASP A 27 47.53 14.95 74.54
CA ASP A 27 48.12 15.62 73.39
C ASP A 27 49.64 15.40 73.35
N HIS A 28 50.03 14.27 72.76
CA HIS A 28 51.43 13.97 72.47
C HIS A 28 51.93 14.97 71.42
N ALA A 29 52.95 15.75 71.76
CA ALA A 29 53.42 16.84 70.92
C ALA A 29 54.73 16.52 70.21
N VAL A 30 55.71 15.97 70.94
CA VAL A 30 57.07 15.78 70.42
C VAL A 30 57.70 14.50 70.94
N LEU A 31 58.57 13.90 70.13
CA LEU A 31 59.52 12.87 70.54
C LEU A 31 60.82 13.58 70.83
N VAL A 32 61.30 13.39 72.05
CA VAL A 32 62.52 13.98 72.57
C VAL A 32 63.62 12.94 72.61
N ILE A 33 64.84 13.35 72.31
CA ILE A 33 66.03 12.49 72.36
C ILE A 33 67.15 13.16 73.15
N GLY A 34 67.99 12.35 73.77
CA GLY A 34 69.10 12.79 74.61
C GLY A 34 70.30 11.84 74.58
N ASP A 35 71.43 12.32 75.10
CA ASP A 35 72.65 11.51 75.31
C ASP A 35 72.86 11.11 76.79
N GLY A 36 71.89 11.43 77.65
CA GLY A 36 71.89 11.05 79.05
C GLY A 36 71.82 9.53 79.22
N ALA A 37 72.48 9.03 80.27
CA ALA A 37 72.55 7.60 80.56
C ALA A 37 71.87 7.31 81.91
N LEU A 38 70.59 6.91 81.86
CA LEU A 38 69.86 6.47 83.05
C LEU A 38 70.42 5.11 83.53
N PRO A 39 70.99 5.03 84.76
CA PRO A 39 71.54 3.80 85.31
C PRO A 39 70.53 2.63 85.26
N ASP A 40 71.03 1.41 85.05
CA ASP A 40 70.18 0.20 84.99
C ASP A 40 69.40 -0.05 86.30
N ALA A 41 69.90 0.48 87.43
CA ALA A 41 69.25 0.36 88.74
C ALA A 41 68.04 1.30 88.90
N ASP A 42 67.95 2.37 88.10
CA ASP A 42 66.87 3.35 88.17
C ASP A 42 65.70 2.94 87.27
N SER A 43 64.47 3.29 87.68
CA SER A 43 63.27 2.94 86.90
C SER A 43 63.00 3.97 85.79
N PRO A 44 62.87 3.56 84.51
CA PRO A 44 62.36 4.41 83.44
C PRO A 44 61.02 5.07 83.75
N ALA A 45 60.14 4.35 84.47
CA ALA A 45 58.81 4.84 84.81
C ALA A 45 58.84 5.97 85.85
N ALA A 46 59.91 6.06 86.66
CA ALA A 46 60.06 7.09 87.68
C ALA A 46 60.63 8.41 87.12
N GLN A 47 61.00 8.46 85.84
CA GLN A 47 61.55 9.67 85.22
C GLN A 47 60.46 10.71 84.98
N THR A 48 60.74 11.96 85.35
CA THR A 48 59.87 13.11 85.09
C THR A 48 60.35 13.96 83.91
N ASP A 49 61.62 13.81 83.51
CA ASP A 49 62.21 14.38 82.30
C ASP A 49 63.36 13.47 81.81
N LEU A 50 63.90 13.72 80.60
CA LEU A 50 65.13 13.09 80.10
C LEU A 50 66.32 13.49 80.99
N VAL A 51 67.31 12.60 81.09
CA VAL A 51 68.53 12.84 81.88
C VAL A 51 69.38 13.97 81.27
N ASN A 52 69.46 14.04 79.95
CA ASN A 52 70.02 15.15 79.18
C ASN A 52 69.39 15.26 77.78
N GLN A 53 68.31 16.04 77.64
CA GLN A 53 67.64 16.25 76.35
C GLN A 53 68.49 17.10 75.39
N ILE A 54 68.63 16.65 74.13
CA ILE A 54 69.39 17.36 73.07
C ILE A 54 68.49 17.90 71.96
N ARG A 55 67.46 17.15 71.53
CA ARG A 55 66.55 17.53 70.43
C ARG A 55 65.12 17.08 70.69
N SER A 56 64.19 17.70 69.95
CA SER A 56 62.77 17.36 69.91
C SER A 56 62.27 17.41 68.48
N TYR A 57 61.47 16.42 68.08
CA TYR A 57 60.88 16.32 66.74
C TYR A 57 59.37 16.15 66.83
N ALA A 58 58.65 16.65 65.83
CA ALA A 58 57.22 16.39 65.67
C ALA A 58 56.98 14.88 65.49
N ILE A 59 55.84 14.41 65.99
CA ILE A 59 55.49 12.98 66.02
C ILE A 59 54.21 12.68 65.27
N THR A 60 54.18 11.49 64.70
CA THR A 60 52.96 10.81 64.26
C THR A 60 52.66 9.68 65.23
N ILE A 61 51.40 9.61 65.70
CA ILE A 61 50.91 8.54 66.57
C ILE A 61 50.01 7.62 65.74
N GLU A 62 50.37 6.35 65.64
CA GLU A 62 49.64 5.33 64.87
C GLU A 62 49.53 4.02 65.65
N LYS A 63 48.61 3.13 65.24
CA LYS A 63 48.52 1.76 65.76
C LYS A 63 49.45 0.84 65.00
N ASP A 64 50.03 -0.16 65.67
CA ASP A 64 50.81 -1.20 65.00
C ASP A 64 49.89 -2.06 64.11
N PRO A 65 50.24 -2.30 62.83
CA PRO A 65 49.40 -3.06 61.90
C PRO A 65 49.31 -4.57 62.22
N THR A 66 50.17 -5.06 63.11
CA THR A 66 50.25 -6.48 63.50
C THR A 66 49.76 -6.76 64.93
N ASP A 67 49.77 -5.75 65.81
CA ASP A 67 49.24 -5.85 67.19
C ASP A 67 48.46 -4.58 67.56
N THR A 68 47.14 -4.68 67.61
CA THR A 68 46.26 -3.53 67.88
C THR A 68 46.38 -2.95 69.29
N ASN A 69 47.08 -3.62 70.21
CA ASN A 69 47.35 -3.13 71.58
C ASN A 69 48.62 -2.26 71.67
N VAL A 70 49.45 -2.24 70.63
CA VAL A 70 50.70 -1.49 70.59
C VAL A 70 50.51 -0.20 69.80
N TRP A 71 50.95 0.90 70.39
CA TRP A 71 50.98 2.21 69.75
C TRP A 71 52.41 2.59 69.40
N ILE A 72 52.56 3.26 68.27
CA ILE A 72 53.85 3.68 67.73
C ILE A 72 53.87 5.20 67.69
N ALA A 73 54.80 5.78 68.45
CA ALA A 73 55.22 7.17 68.25
C ALA A 73 56.39 7.19 67.28
N ARG A 74 56.17 7.76 66.10
CA ARG A 74 57.17 7.86 65.03
C ARG A 74 57.62 9.30 64.87
N ALA A 75 58.93 9.51 64.85
CA ALA A 75 59.54 10.77 64.46
C ALA A 75 60.62 10.54 63.40
N GLU A 76 60.77 11.50 62.50
CA GLU A 76 61.85 11.54 61.54
C GLU A 76 62.89 12.58 61.92
N ILE A 77 64.15 12.14 61.93
CA ILE A 77 65.31 12.99 62.10
C ILE A 77 65.85 13.28 60.70
N PRO A 78 65.72 14.51 60.19
CA PRO A 78 66.17 14.85 58.85
C PRO A 78 67.69 14.71 58.74
N ALA A 79 68.20 14.46 57.53
CA ALA A 79 69.63 14.29 57.30
C ALA A 79 70.47 15.53 57.69
N SER A 80 69.84 16.72 57.68
CA SER A 80 70.44 17.99 58.07
C SER A 80 70.61 18.19 59.58
N ASP A 81 69.99 17.35 60.42
CA ASP A 81 70.09 17.43 61.88
C ASP A 81 70.79 16.17 62.42
N GLY A 82 71.97 16.35 62.99
CA GLY A 82 72.90 15.29 63.38
C GLY A 82 74.05 15.81 64.25
N GLY A 83 75.07 14.99 64.47
CA GLY A 83 76.22 15.31 65.34
C GLY A 83 76.01 14.95 66.81
N PHE A 84 75.07 14.05 67.13
CA PHE A 84 74.71 13.64 68.49
C PHE A 84 74.57 12.12 68.63
N THR A 85 74.78 11.62 69.86
CA THR A 85 74.55 10.20 70.20
C THR A 85 73.22 10.05 70.91
N ILE A 86 72.40 9.10 70.48
CA ILE A 86 71.08 8.86 71.06
C ILE A 86 71.19 7.74 72.09
N ARG A 87 71.12 8.09 73.37
CA ARG A 87 71.15 7.14 74.51
C ARG A 87 69.84 7.07 75.27
N GLU A 88 68.96 8.03 75.06
CA GLU A 88 67.62 8.04 75.62
C GLU A 88 66.64 8.70 74.64
N ALA A 89 65.39 8.25 74.69
CA ALA A 89 64.30 8.81 73.91
C ALA A 89 63.03 8.82 74.75
N GLY A 90 62.19 9.83 74.55
CA GLY A 90 60.93 9.95 75.27
C GLY A 90 59.86 10.63 74.43
N ILE A 91 58.64 10.61 74.94
CA ILE A 91 57.49 11.28 74.33
C ILE A 91 57.05 12.37 75.31
N LYS A 92 56.98 13.62 74.86
CA LYS A 92 56.46 14.74 75.67
C LYS A 92 55.11 15.22 75.15
N THR A 93 54.25 15.66 76.07
CA THR A 93 52.98 16.31 75.76
C THR A 93 53.19 17.76 75.35
N ALA A 94 52.14 18.41 74.83
CA ALA A 94 52.17 19.85 74.53
C ALA A 94 52.43 20.74 75.75
N ALA A 95 52.11 20.25 76.96
CA ALA A 95 52.40 20.93 78.23
C ALA A 95 53.86 20.75 78.69
N GLY A 96 54.65 19.93 77.99
CA GLY A 96 56.06 19.66 78.31
C GLY A 96 56.28 18.47 79.25
N ASP A 97 55.22 17.78 79.68
CA ASP A 97 55.31 16.62 80.57
C ASP A 97 55.84 15.39 79.85
N LEU A 98 56.76 14.66 80.47
CA LEU A 98 57.29 13.40 79.92
C LEU A 98 56.27 12.27 80.11
N TYR A 99 55.67 11.81 79.01
CA TYR A 99 54.67 10.75 78.97
C TYR A 99 55.29 9.36 78.97
N ALA A 100 56.35 9.14 78.17
CA ALA A 100 57.02 7.85 78.09
C ALA A 100 58.54 8.02 77.93
N TYR A 101 59.29 7.04 78.43
CA TYR A 101 60.75 7.02 78.42
C TYR A 101 61.26 5.66 77.92
N ALA A 102 62.29 5.68 77.09
CA ALA A 102 62.98 4.51 76.58
C ALA A 102 64.51 4.74 76.62
N ARG A 103 65.23 3.76 77.18
CA ARG A 103 66.68 3.68 77.01
C ARG A 103 67.00 3.38 75.54
N GLN A 104 68.09 3.91 75.02
CA GLN A 104 68.61 3.60 73.69
C GLN A 104 70.04 3.06 73.80
N ALA A 105 70.41 2.17 72.89
CA ALA A 105 71.70 1.46 72.95
C ALA A 105 72.93 2.35 72.67
N GLY A 106 72.74 3.64 72.35
CA GLY A 106 73.82 4.59 72.09
C GLY A 106 74.27 4.58 70.63
N ASP A 107 73.36 4.95 69.73
CA ASP A 107 73.67 5.06 68.28
C ASP A 107 74.08 6.50 67.92
N TYR A 108 75.14 6.64 67.12
CA TYR A 108 75.65 7.94 66.70
C TYR A 108 75.03 8.35 65.37
N LYS A 109 74.37 9.51 65.36
CA LYS A 109 73.78 10.10 64.17
C LYS A 109 74.73 11.14 63.58
N PRO A 110 75.44 10.85 62.47
CA PRO A 110 76.36 11.82 61.87
C PRO A 110 75.61 13.03 61.27
N LEU A 111 76.30 14.16 61.22
CA LEU A 111 75.85 15.38 60.55
C LEU A 111 76.17 15.31 59.04
N LEU A 112 75.37 15.95 58.20
CA LEU A 112 75.57 15.96 56.74
C LEU A 112 76.98 16.43 56.32
N GLU A 113 77.56 17.37 57.07
CA GLU A 113 78.91 17.90 56.84
C GLU A 113 80.05 16.89 57.13
N GLU A 114 79.75 15.79 57.81
CA GLU A 114 80.68 14.68 58.09
C GLU A 114 80.72 13.65 56.93
N GLY A 115 80.08 13.97 55.79
CA GLY A 115 80.14 13.19 54.55
C GLY A 115 79.11 12.06 54.44
N GLN A 116 78.20 11.90 55.43
CA GLN A 116 77.11 10.92 55.39
C GLN A 116 75.75 11.56 55.74
N GLY A 117 74.94 11.85 54.72
CA GLY A 117 73.57 12.34 54.88
C GLY A 117 72.55 11.22 55.07
N LYS A 118 72.50 10.60 56.26
CA LYS A 118 71.48 9.60 56.59
C LYS A 118 70.27 10.27 57.27
N SER A 119 69.05 9.97 56.84
CA SER A 119 67.83 10.23 57.62
C SER A 119 67.56 9.05 58.55
N TYR A 120 67.15 9.32 59.78
CA TYR A 120 66.82 8.29 60.78
C TYR A 120 65.34 8.37 61.11
N THR A 121 64.67 7.23 61.19
CA THR A 121 63.29 7.14 61.69
C THR A 121 63.31 6.47 63.05
N ILE A 122 62.93 7.18 64.10
CA ILE A 122 62.79 6.61 65.45
C ILE A 122 61.33 6.20 65.64
N ARG A 123 61.14 4.96 66.10
CA ARG A 123 59.82 4.40 66.43
C ARG A 123 59.85 3.91 67.87
N LEU A 124 59.15 4.59 68.76
CA LEU A 124 58.93 4.15 70.13
C LEU A 124 57.62 3.40 70.20
N LYS A 125 57.70 2.11 70.57
CA LYS A 125 56.54 1.26 70.77
C LYS A 125 56.15 1.28 72.24
N PHE A 126 54.96 1.78 72.55
CA PHE A 126 54.44 1.85 73.91
C PHE A 126 53.05 1.21 73.99
N VAL A 127 52.69 0.77 75.19
CA VAL A 127 51.39 0.18 75.48
C VAL A 127 50.70 1.07 76.52
N PRO A 128 49.70 1.88 76.13
CA PRO A 128 48.98 2.78 77.04
C PRO A 128 48.27 1.99 78.14
N GLY A 129 48.20 2.56 79.35
CA GLY A 129 47.36 2.03 80.44
C GLY A 129 45.87 2.20 80.14
N ASN A 130 45.51 3.20 79.34
CA ASN A 130 44.19 3.43 78.79
C ASN A 130 44.24 3.85 77.31
N ALA A 131 43.97 2.92 76.39
CA ALA A 131 44.02 3.18 74.95
C ALA A 131 43.02 4.26 74.47
N ASP A 132 41.90 4.44 75.19
CA ASP A 132 40.90 5.47 74.86
C ASP A 132 41.42 6.90 75.08
N ALA A 133 42.48 7.07 75.90
CA ALA A 133 43.10 8.37 76.13
C ALA A 133 44.10 8.77 75.01
N ILE A 134 44.33 7.92 74.02
CA ILE A 134 45.32 8.13 72.95
C ILE A 134 44.62 8.46 71.63
N GLN A 135 45.01 9.57 70.98
CA GLN A 135 44.49 9.97 69.67
C GLN A 135 45.53 9.74 68.57
N ILE A 136 45.08 9.22 67.42
CA ILE A 136 45.88 9.15 66.19
C ILE A 136 46.17 10.57 65.70
N LYS A 137 47.43 10.86 65.42
CA LYS A 137 47.89 12.18 64.96
C LYS A 137 48.73 11.98 63.70
N ILE A 138 48.30 12.59 62.58
CA ILE A 138 48.91 12.41 61.25
C ILE A 138 49.51 13.75 60.80
N ASP A 139 50.75 13.72 60.30
CA ASP A 139 51.38 14.85 59.61
C ASP A 139 51.05 14.82 58.09
N PRO A 140 50.36 15.83 57.53
CA PRO A 140 49.96 15.86 56.12
C PRO A 140 51.10 16.07 55.10
N SER A 141 52.33 16.36 55.52
CA SER A 141 53.42 16.76 54.61
C SER A 141 54.10 15.61 53.84
N VAL A 142 53.67 14.36 54.01
CA VAL A 142 54.37 13.15 53.53
C VAL A 142 53.43 12.04 53.00
N GLN A 143 52.75 12.25 51.86
CA GLN A 143 51.97 11.16 51.22
C GLN A 143 52.34 10.91 49.74
N PHE A 144 52.61 9.65 49.41
CA PHE A 144 52.70 9.09 48.04
C PHE A 144 51.72 7.91 47.91
N ALA A 145 51.03 7.79 46.77
CA ALA A 145 50.20 6.62 46.45
C ALA A 145 51.10 5.39 46.18
N THR A 146 50.73 4.21 46.70
CA THR A 146 51.51 2.99 46.54
C THR A 146 51.14 2.23 45.25
N PRO A 147 52.00 1.33 44.74
CA PRO A 147 51.66 0.45 43.61
C PRO A 147 50.39 -0.39 43.85
N THR A 148 50.11 -0.76 45.11
CA THR A 148 48.90 -1.47 45.50
C THR A 148 47.65 -0.62 45.28
N ASP A 149 47.70 0.67 45.63
CA ASP A 149 46.58 1.59 45.44
C ASP A 149 46.24 1.76 43.95
N LEU A 150 47.27 1.84 43.10
CA LEU A 150 47.10 1.90 41.64
C LEU A 150 46.49 0.59 41.09
N GLY A 151 46.98 -0.57 41.54
CA GLY A 151 46.45 -1.88 41.13
C GLY A 151 44.99 -2.08 41.52
N ASN A 152 44.60 -1.64 42.71
CA ASN A 152 43.21 -1.67 43.18
C ASN A 152 42.32 -0.76 42.31
N ALA A 153 42.77 0.47 42.01
CA ALA A 153 42.01 1.40 41.17
C ALA A 153 41.79 0.90 39.73
N VAL A 154 42.79 0.26 39.12
CA VAL A 154 42.65 -0.36 37.78
C VAL A 154 41.69 -1.55 37.85
N SER A 155 41.83 -2.40 38.87
CA SER A 155 40.95 -3.57 39.03
C SER A 155 39.48 -3.15 39.25
N GLU A 156 39.24 -2.11 40.06
CA GLU A 156 37.90 -1.56 40.24
C GLU A 156 37.34 -0.92 38.97
N HIS A 157 38.18 -0.38 38.10
CA HIS A 157 37.77 0.14 36.80
C HIS A 157 37.43 -0.99 35.81
N GLU A 158 38.28 -2.00 35.68
CA GLU A 158 38.05 -3.14 34.76
C GLU A 158 36.85 -4.01 35.16
N ASN A 159 36.56 -4.11 36.46
CA ASN A 159 35.41 -4.87 36.95
C ASN A 159 34.07 -4.12 36.88
N LYS A 160 34.06 -2.82 36.55
CA LYS A 160 32.80 -2.09 36.32
C LYS A 160 32.15 -2.58 35.03
N THR A 161 30.85 -2.82 35.08
CA THR A 161 30.05 -3.21 33.89
C THR A 161 30.09 -2.16 32.78
N ASN A 162 30.18 -0.88 33.15
CA ASN A 162 30.34 0.23 32.22
C ASN A 162 31.26 1.30 32.83
N PRO A 163 32.59 1.13 32.73
CA PRO A 163 33.54 2.09 33.29
C PRO A 163 33.58 3.41 32.51
N HIS A 164 33.06 3.40 31.27
CA HIS A 164 33.06 4.55 30.36
C HIS A 164 31.65 4.87 29.89
N GLY A 165 30.80 5.35 30.81
CA GLY A 165 29.38 5.63 30.55
C GLY A 165 29.06 6.64 29.45
N GLN A 166 30.07 7.35 28.92
CA GLN A 166 29.93 8.21 27.73
C GLN A 166 29.82 7.43 26.42
N TYR A 167 30.18 6.14 26.40
CA TYR A 167 30.10 5.28 25.24
C TYR A 167 28.98 4.24 25.41
N GLN A 168 28.31 3.94 24.30
CA GLN A 168 27.31 2.88 24.23
C GLN A 168 27.99 1.51 24.29
N LEU A 169 27.38 0.54 24.98
CA LEU A 169 27.86 -0.84 24.99
C LEU A 169 27.64 -1.50 23.63
N LYS A 170 28.51 -2.45 23.27
CA LYS A 170 28.37 -3.20 22.02
C LYS A 170 27.01 -3.90 21.91
N SER A 171 26.52 -4.51 22.99
CA SER A 171 25.21 -5.16 23.03
C SER A 171 24.06 -4.20 22.72
N ASP A 172 24.15 -2.95 23.20
CA ASP A 172 23.10 -1.95 22.98
C ASP A 172 23.16 -1.43 21.54
N ALA A 173 24.37 -1.33 20.98
CA ALA A 173 24.57 -0.99 19.57
C ALA A 173 24.04 -2.09 18.66
N ASP A 174 24.36 -3.36 18.95
CA ASP A 174 23.86 -4.53 18.23
C ASP A 174 22.32 -4.60 18.33
N ALA A 175 21.74 -4.38 19.52
CA ALA A 175 20.29 -4.32 19.70
C ALA A 175 19.64 -3.17 18.92
N SER A 176 20.31 -2.03 18.82
CA SER A 176 19.86 -0.91 17.98
C SER A 176 19.89 -1.28 16.50
N VAL A 177 20.92 -1.98 16.04
CA VAL A 177 21.03 -2.47 14.65
C VAL A 177 19.97 -3.52 14.35
N ASP A 178 19.74 -4.48 15.24
CA ASP A 178 18.71 -5.51 15.09
C ASP A 178 17.32 -4.89 14.99
N LYS A 179 17.03 -3.91 15.85
CA LYS A 179 15.78 -3.14 15.80
C LYS A 179 15.62 -2.43 14.47
N VAL A 180 16.63 -1.69 14.01
CA VAL A 180 16.59 -0.99 12.72
C VAL A 180 16.40 -1.99 11.57
N THR A 181 17.05 -3.15 11.63
CA THR A 181 16.93 -4.20 10.62
C THR A 181 15.50 -4.76 10.57
N ALA A 182 14.90 -5.03 11.74
CA ALA A 182 13.51 -5.46 11.84
C ALA A 182 12.53 -4.40 11.32
N ASP A 183 12.76 -3.13 11.64
CA ASP A 183 11.96 -2.00 11.15
C ASP A 183 12.05 -1.87 9.61
N ILE A 184 13.24 -2.06 9.04
CA ILE A 184 13.45 -2.07 7.58
C ILE A 184 12.72 -3.25 6.94
N LEU A 185 12.86 -4.46 7.48
CA LEU A 185 12.21 -5.67 6.96
C LEU A 185 10.68 -5.53 6.96
N SER A 186 10.11 -5.03 8.06
CA SER A 186 8.67 -4.81 8.18
C SER A 186 8.18 -3.72 7.21
N THR A 187 8.93 -2.63 7.05
CA THR A 187 8.63 -1.57 6.08
C THR A 187 8.66 -2.10 4.65
N ASN A 188 9.68 -2.88 4.29
CA ASN A 188 9.79 -3.47 2.95
C ASN A 188 8.63 -4.43 2.65
N GLN A 189 8.21 -5.23 3.63
CA GLN A 189 7.04 -6.10 3.49
C GLN A 189 5.77 -5.28 3.26
N ALA A 190 5.54 -4.22 4.05
CA ALA A 190 4.39 -3.34 3.88
C ALA A 190 4.36 -2.66 2.50
N LEU A 191 5.52 -2.25 1.96
CA LEU A 191 5.63 -1.70 0.60
C LEU A 191 5.29 -2.75 -0.47
N SER A 192 5.75 -3.99 -0.30
CA SER A 192 5.43 -5.10 -1.21
C SER A 192 3.94 -5.42 -1.22
N ASP A 193 3.32 -5.46 -0.03
CA ASP A 193 1.88 -5.71 0.12
C ASP A 193 1.06 -4.58 -0.50
N ALA A 194 1.45 -3.31 -0.26
CA ALA A 194 0.82 -2.15 -0.88
C ALA A 194 0.94 -2.18 -2.42
N GLY A 195 2.11 -2.54 -2.96
CA GLY A 195 2.30 -2.70 -4.40
C GLY A 195 1.37 -3.77 -5.00
N SER A 196 1.17 -4.88 -4.28
CA SER A 196 0.25 -5.95 -4.69
C SER A 196 -1.21 -5.48 -4.68
N MET A 197 -1.62 -4.75 -3.63
CA MET A 197 -2.97 -4.17 -3.54
C MET A 197 -3.25 -3.17 -4.67
N ILE A 198 -2.27 -2.32 -5.01
CA ILE A 198 -2.38 -1.37 -6.13
C ILE A 198 -2.61 -2.12 -7.45
N ASN A 199 -1.90 -3.23 -7.70
CA ASN A 199 -2.08 -4.00 -8.92
C ASN A 199 -3.48 -4.65 -9.00
N ILE A 200 -3.98 -5.17 -7.88
CA ILE A 200 -5.34 -5.72 -7.80
C ILE A 200 -6.38 -4.63 -8.09
N LEU A 201 -6.25 -3.46 -7.45
CA LEU A 201 -7.15 -2.33 -7.68
C LEU A 201 -7.11 -1.85 -9.13
N LYS A 202 -5.92 -1.69 -9.73
CA LYS A 202 -5.78 -1.33 -11.16
C LYS A 202 -6.48 -2.34 -12.07
N SER A 203 -6.31 -3.64 -11.80
CA SER A 203 -6.97 -4.70 -12.56
C SER A 203 -8.50 -4.62 -12.45
N GLN A 204 -9.04 -4.46 -11.25
CA GLN A 204 -10.48 -4.28 -11.02
C GLN A 204 -11.02 -3.01 -11.69
N LEU A 205 -10.25 -1.93 -11.66
CA LEU A 205 -10.67 -0.64 -12.20
C LEU A 205 -10.64 -0.60 -13.73
N THR A 206 -9.73 -1.33 -14.39
CA THR A 206 -9.55 -1.27 -15.86
C THR A 206 -10.83 -1.55 -16.65
N SER A 207 -11.79 -2.29 -16.08
CA SER A 207 -13.09 -2.58 -16.69
C SER A 207 -14.29 -1.93 -15.98
N SER A 208 -14.05 -1.02 -15.02
CA SER A 208 -15.11 -0.36 -14.27
C SER A 208 -15.87 0.66 -15.11
N PHE A 209 -17.19 0.57 -15.14
CA PHE A 209 -18.08 1.55 -15.77
C PHE A 209 -19.27 1.75 -14.83
N GLY A 210 -19.41 2.97 -14.32
CA GLY A 210 -20.48 3.38 -13.41
C GLY A 210 -21.18 4.60 -13.97
N LYS A 211 -22.50 4.65 -13.80
CA LYS A 211 -23.33 5.81 -14.13
C LYS A 211 -24.34 6.05 -13.01
N SER A 212 -24.66 7.31 -12.73
CA SER A 212 -25.59 7.65 -11.63
C SER A 212 -27.04 7.26 -11.93
N VAL A 213 -27.42 7.15 -13.20
CA VAL A 213 -28.74 6.68 -13.64
C VAL A 213 -28.58 5.38 -14.43
N VAL A 214 -29.00 4.25 -13.85
CA VAL A 214 -28.78 2.91 -14.43
C VAL A 214 -29.77 2.57 -15.55
N SER A 215 -31.01 3.06 -15.45
CA SER A 215 -32.14 2.72 -16.32
C SER A 215 -32.22 3.51 -17.62
N GLU A 216 -31.21 4.31 -17.93
CA GLU A 216 -31.18 5.22 -19.07
C GLU A 216 -29.78 5.25 -19.69
N PRO A 217 -29.62 5.56 -20.99
CA PRO A 217 -28.30 5.65 -21.59
C PRO A 217 -27.47 6.77 -20.95
N ALA A 218 -26.16 6.55 -20.83
CA ALA A 218 -25.22 7.52 -20.26
C ALA A 218 -25.10 8.82 -21.07
N PHE A 219 -25.60 8.83 -22.31
CA PHE A 219 -25.55 9.96 -23.22
C PHE A 219 -26.94 10.27 -23.78
N ARG A 220 -27.23 11.53 -24.06
CA ARG A 220 -28.46 11.99 -24.72
C ARG A 220 -28.21 13.23 -25.56
N ILE A 221 -29.13 13.49 -26.49
CA ILE A 221 -29.22 14.78 -27.16
C ILE A 221 -29.98 15.75 -26.27
N ASP A 222 -29.38 16.90 -26.01
CA ASP A 222 -30.01 18.01 -25.29
C ASP A 222 -29.80 19.29 -26.10
N THR A 223 -30.89 19.93 -26.52
CA THR A 223 -30.90 21.14 -27.38
C THR A 223 -30.05 21.00 -28.66
N GLY A 224 -29.96 19.78 -29.21
CA GLY A 224 -29.19 19.49 -30.44
C GLY A 224 -27.73 19.09 -30.23
N THR A 225 -27.25 19.07 -28.98
CA THR A 225 -25.87 18.67 -28.64
C THR A 225 -25.89 17.33 -27.92
N LEU A 226 -24.93 16.45 -28.25
CA LEU A 226 -24.72 15.20 -27.51
C LEU A 226 -24.01 15.48 -26.19
N LYS A 227 -24.60 15.06 -25.08
CA LYS A 227 -24.08 15.29 -23.73
C LYS A 227 -24.09 14.03 -22.88
N VAL A 228 -23.27 14.02 -21.85
CA VAL A 228 -23.37 13.09 -20.72
C VAL A 228 -24.67 13.38 -19.98
N TYR A 229 -25.57 12.39 -19.91
CA TYR A 229 -26.88 12.52 -19.29
C TYR A 229 -26.88 12.15 -17.80
N ALA A 230 -25.91 11.34 -17.36
CA ALA A 230 -25.78 10.92 -15.98
C ALA A 230 -24.30 10.92 -15.62
N ASP A 231 -23.97 11.35 -14.41
CA ASP A 231 -22.59 11.32 -13.89
C ASP A 231 -21.97 9.97 -14.19
N LEU A 232 -20.90 10.01 -14.98
CA LEU A 232 -20.27 8.85 -15.58
C LEU A 232 -18.89 8.68 -14.98
N SER A 233 -18.55 7.43 -14.68
CA SER A 233 -17.24 7.05 -14.21
C SER A 233 -16.71 5.85 -14.97
N VAL A 234 -15.50 5.99 -15.52
CA VAL A 234 -14.91 4.99 -16.42
C VAL A 234 -13.47 4.73 -16.04
N GLY A 235 -13.14 3.47 -15.82
CA GLY A 235 -11.74 3.05 -15.74
C GLY A 235 -11.14 2.79 -17.13
N VAL A 236 -9.94 3.31 -17.36
CA VAL A 236 -9.13 3.12 -18.57
C VAL A 236 -7.68 2.85 -18.14
N ASN A 237 -7.15 1.67 -18.45
CA ASN A 237 -5.79 1.23 -18.09
C ASN A 237 -5.40 1.40 -16.60
N GLY A 238 -6.35 1.17 -15.70
CA GLY A 238 -6.14 1.34 -14.25
C GLY A 238 -6.25 2.77 -13.73
N GLU A 239 -6.45 3.75 -14.61
CA GLU A 239 -6.80 5.14 -14.26
C GLU A 239 -8.32 5.34 -14.28
N PHE A 240 -8.81 6.32 -13.55
CA PHE A 240 -10.24 6.58 -13.39
C PHE A 240 -10.61 7.98 -13.88
N TYR A 241 -11.59 8.03 -14.78
CA TYR A 241 -12.08 9.26 -15.39
C TYR A 241 -13.53 9.48 -15.00
N GLN A 242 -13.86 10.69 -14.55
CA GLN A 242 -15.20 11.09 -14.19
C GLN A 242 -15.68 12.19 -15.13
N TYR A 243 -16.94 12.10 -15.54
CA TYR A 243 -17.59 13.06 -16.42
C TYR A 243 -18.92 13.43 -15.79
N SER A 244 -19.10 14.70 -15.46
CA SER A 244 -20.34 15.18 -14.85
C SER A 244 -21.48 15.21 -15.87
N GLU A 245 -22.71 15.05 -15.39
CA GLU A 245 -23.91 15.35 -16.17
C GLU A 245 -23.82 16.73 -16.83
N GLY A 246 -24.25 16.82 -18.08
CA GLY A 246 -24.19 18.03 -18.90
C GLY A 246 -22.87 18.23 -19.65
N THR A 247 -21.85 17.39 -19.44
CA THR A 247 -20.61 17.45 -20.22
C THR A 247 -20.89 17.23 -21.70
N GLU A 248 -20.57 18.21 -22.55
CA GLU A 248 -20.79 18.14 -23.99
C GLU A 248 -19.72 17.32 -24.69
N LEU A 249 -20.12 16.53 -25.69
CA LEU A 249 -19.20 15.76 -26.53
C LEU A 249 -18.95 16.49 -27.84
N VAL A 250 -17.67 16.62 -28.20
CA VAL A 250 -17.26 17.16 -29.51
C VAL A 250 -17.44 16.08 -30.57
N LEU A 251 -18.25 16.38 -31.58
CA LEU A 251 -18.50 15.46 -32.70
C LEU A 251 -17.42 15.65 -33.79
N PRO A 252 -16.94 14.56 -34.41
CA PRO A 252 -16.12 14.65 -35.62
C PRO A 252 -16.98 15.08 -36.82
N THR A 253 -16.40 15.13 -38.02
CA THR A 253 -17.19 15.22 -39.24
C THR A 253 -18.11 14.01 -39.35
N MET A 254 -19.41 14.28 -39.36
CA MET A 254 -20.44 13.25 -39.38
C MET A 254 -20.78 12.86 -40.83
N SER A 255 -20.86 11.55 -41.08
CA SER A 255 -21.24 10.97 -42.38
C SER A 255 -22.59 10.29 -42.28
N LEU A 256 -23.46 10.53 -43.25
CA LEU A 256 -24.79 9.93 -43.31
C LEU A 256 -24.71 8.40 -43.26
N GLY A 257 -25.57 7.79 -42.43
CA GLY A 257 -25.70 6.34 -42.32
C GLY A 257 -24.51 5.66 -41.64
N THR A 258 -23.77 6.39 -40.80
CA THR A 258 -22.56 5.90 -40.14
C THR A 258 -22.80 5.74 -38.64
N ASP A 259 -22.39 4.59 -38.11
CA ASP A 259 -22.32 4.38 -36.66
C ASP A 259 -21.08 5.06 -36.08
N TYR A 260 -21.21 5.60 -34.88
CA TYR A 260 -20.13 6.21 -34.13
C TYR A 260 -20.03 5.58 -32.75
N ALA A 261 -18.80 5.29 -32.33
CA ALA A 261 -18.46 4.84 -31.00
C ALA A 261 -18.03 6.04 -30.14
N ILE A 262 -18.39 6.00 -28.85
CA ILE A 262 -17.92 6.94 -27.84
C ILE A 262 -16.86 6.23 -27.01
N TYR A 263 -15.69 6.85 -26.86
CA TYR A 263 -14.56 6.35 -26.10
C TYR A 263 -14.24 7.26 -24.92
N ALA A 264 -13.94 6.67 -23.76
CA ALA A 264 -13.23 7.35 -22.70
C ALA A 264 -11.72 7.22 -22.95
N THR A 265 -11.00 8.33 -22.87
CA THR A 265 -9.55 8.44 -23.08
C THR A 265 -8.92 9.35 -22.01
N PRO A 266 -7.58 9.39 -21.90
CA PRO A 266 -6.88 10.34 -21.04
C PRO A 266 -7.23 11.81 -21.26
N ASP A 267 -7.67 12.18 -22.46
CA ASP A 267 -7.97 13.57 -22.83
C ASP A 267 -9.47 13.88 -22.78
N GLY A 268 -10.32 12.90 -22.43
CA GLY A 268 -11.76 13.10 -22.30
C GLY A 268 -12.60 12.06 -23.04
N LEU A 269 -13.83 12.42 -23.39
CA LEU A 269 -14.70 11.60 -24.23
C LEU A 269 -14.45 11.93 -25.71
N VAL A 270 -14.19 10.90 -26.51
CA VAL A 270 -13.90 11.01 -27.95
C VAL A 270 -14.93 10.23 -28.75
N VAL A 271 -15.53 10.88 -29.74
CA VAL A 271 -16.45 10.24 -30.69
C VAL A 271 -15.68 9.84 -31.95
N SER A 272 -15.82 8.60 -32.40
CA SER A 272 -15.09 8.07 -33.55
C SER A 272 -15.91 7.07 -34.35
N ALA A 273 -15.78 7.10 -35.69
CA ALA A 273 -16.31 6.07 -36.57
C ALA A 273 -15.50 4.75 -36.50
N ASN A 274 -14.32 4.76 -35.88
CA ASN A 274 -13.51 3.55 -35.70
C ASN A 274 -13.94 2.80 -34.44
N PHE A 275 -14.52 1.60 -34.62
CA PHE A 275 -15.02 0.76 -33.53
C PHE A 275 -13.96 -0.12 -32.85
N THR A 276 -12.70 -0.04 -33.30
CA THR A 276 -11.56 -0.74 -32.69
C THR A 276 -10.85 0.17 -31.70
N VAL A 277 -10.37 1.33 -32.17
CA VAL A 277 -9.63 2.33 -31.39
C VAL A 277 -9.81 3.70 -32.07
N PRO A 278 -10.08 4.80 -31.34
CA PRO A 278 -10.16 6.14 -31.94
C PRO A 278 -8.79 6.66 -32.36
N ASP A 279 -8.75 7.53 -33.37
CA ASP A 279 -7.50 8.10 -33.88
C ASP A 279 -6.70 8.80 -32.78
N GLY A 280 -5.39 8.56 -32.72
CA GLY A 280 -4.50 9.09 -31.70
C GLY A 280 -4.40 8.27 -30.41
N TYR A 281 -5.15 7.18 -30.28
CA TYR A 281 -5.15 6.32 -29.09
C TYR A 281 -4.78 4.86 -29.40
N THR A 282 -4.76 4.04 -28.35
CA THR A 282 -4.54 2.59 -28.40
C THR A 282 -5.66 1.88 -27.63
N ALA A 283 -5.76 0.56 -27.76
CA ALA A 283 -6.71 -0.24 -26.98
C ALA A 283 -6.43 -0.20 -25.46
N LEU A 284 -5.23 0.23 -25.04
CA LEU A 284 -4.90 0.47 -23.65
C LEU A 284 -5.34 1.87 -23.21
N THR A 285 -5.08 2.89 -24.02
CA THR A 285 -5.35 4.30 -23.70
C THR A 285 -6.74 4.76 -24.12
N SER A 286 -7.62 3.86 -24.51
CA SER A 286 -9.00 4.19 -24.84
C SER A 286 -9.91 3.03 -24.51
N ARG A 287 -11.15 3.35 -24.15
CA ARG A 287 -12.17 2.36 -23.88
C ARG A 287 -13.49 2.78 -24.50
N ARG A 288 -14.06 1.92 -25.35
CA ARG A 288 -15.41 2.14 -25.86
C ARG A 288 -16.42 2.05 -24.72
N VAL A 289 -17.23 3.09 -24.57
CA VAL A 289 -18.21 3.24 -23.50
C VAL A 289 -19.65 3.32 -24.00
N GLY A 290 -19.84 3.56 -25.30
CA GLY A 290 -21.14 3.61 -25.92
C GLY A 290 -21.05 3.91 -27.42
N GLY A 291 -22.15 4.33 -28.00
CA GLY A 291 -22.23 4.72 -29.40
C GLY A 291 -23.63 5.13 -29.80
N PHE A 292 -23.76 5.49 -31.07
CA PHE A 292 -25.00 5.93 -31.69
C PHE A 292 -24.89 5.84 -33.22
N HIS A 293 -26.01 6.03 -33.90
CA HIS A 293 -26.13 6.05 -35.35
C HIS A 293 -26.46 7.47 -35.83
N TYR A 294 -25.82 7.90 -36.92
CA TYR A 294 -26.06 9.20 -37.55
C TYR A 294 -26.80 9.04 -38.87
N GLN A 295 -28.02 9.57 -38.94
CA GLN A 295 -28.92 9.47 -40.09
C GLN A 295 -29.71 10.77 -40.27
N ASP A 296 -30.16 11.07 -41.48
CA ASP A 296 -30.93 12.30 -41.78
C ASP A 296 -30.25 13.61 -41.33
N GLY A 297 -28.91 13.65 -41.35
CA GLY A 297 -28.18 14.82 -40.88
C GLY A 297 -28.23 15.05 -39.36
N VAL A 298 -28.77 14.09 -38.59
CA VAL A 298 -28.90 14.16 -37.13
C VAL A 298 -28.45 12.86 -36.45
N ILE A 299 -28.22 12.91 -35.15
CA ILE A 299 -28.04 11.70 -34.34
C ILE A 299 -29.43 11.10 -34.09
N ASN A 300 -29.62 9.81 -34.39
CA ASN A 300 -30.83 9.11 -33.98
C ASN A 300 -30.76 8.89 -32.46
N GLU A 301 -31.56 9.63 -31.69
CA GLU A 301 -31.57 9.54 -30.22
C GLU A 301 -31.91 8.14 -29.70
N TYR A 302 -32.71 7.37 -30.43
CA TYR A 302 -33.10 6.00 -30.08
C TYR A 302 -32.00 4.98 -30.34
N SER A 303 -30.95 5.35 -31.08
CA SER A 303 -29.78 4.50 -31.32
C SER A 303 -28.69 4.65 -30.27
N ILE A 304 -28.82 5.65 -29.37
CA ILE A 304 -27.81 5.92 -28.36
C ILE A 304 -27.79 4.78 -27.34
N TYR A 305 -26.62 4.18 -27.14
CA TYR A 305 -26.39 3.11 -26.18
C TYR A 305 -25.11 3.34 -25.37
N ASP A 306 -25.02 2.67 -24.23
CA ASP A 306 -23.78 2.53 -23.45
C ASP A 306 -23.50 1.06 -23.12
N VAL A 307 -22.32 0.75 -22.59
CA VAL A 307 -21.92 -0.64 -22.33
C VAL A 307 -22.85 -1.40 -21.35
N LYS A 308 -23.67 -0.70 -20.57
CA LYS A 308 -24.65 -1.22 -19.61
C LYS A 308 -26.11 -0.90 -19.99
N TYR A 309 -26.36 -0.29 -21.13
CA TYR A 309 -27.70 0.02 -21.65
C TYR A 309 -27.65 -0.06 -23.17
N LYS A 310 -27.91 -1.25 -23.73
CA LYS A 310 -27.62 -1.55 -25.14
C LYS A 310 -28.47 -2.68 -25.71
N PRO A 311 -28.38 -2.96 -27.03
CA PRO A 311 -28.86 -4.21 -27.58
C PRO A 311 -28.28 -5.43 -26.85
N GLY A 312 -29.12 -6.45 -26.62
CA GLY A 312 -28.77 -7.74 -26.03
C GLY A 312 -27.91 -8.64 -26.95
N VAL A 313 -27.34 -8.07 -28.01
CA VAL A 313 -26.48 -8.75 -28.97
C VAL A 313 -25.01 -8.35 -28.80
N ARG A 314 -24.13 -9.08 -29.49
CA ARG A 314 -22.68 -8.82 -29.49
C ARG A 314 -22.32 -7.49 -30.16
N ASP A 315 -23.00 -7.18 -31.27
CA ASP A 315 -22.75 -5.99 -32.05
C ASP A 315 -23.95 -5.03 -31.98
N PRO A 316 -23.83 -3.90 -31.27
CA PRO A 316 -24.92 -2.95 -31.07
C PRO A 316 -25.11 -1.96 -32.23
N ARG A 317 -24.25 -1.99 -33.26
CA ARG A 317 -24.27 -1.04 -34.38
C ARG A 317 -25.56 -1.13 -35.20
N GLY A 318 -25.97 0.01 -35.75
CA GLY A 318 -27.09 0.11 -36.67
C GLY A 318 -28.42 -0.30 -36.05
N MET A 319 -28.63 -0.11 -34.75
CA MET A 319 -29.89 -0.46 -34.07
C MET A 319 -30.53 0.75 -33.39
N ALA A 320 -31.86 0.76 -33.29
CA ALA A 320 -32.66 1.75 -32.58
C ALA A 320 -33.58 1.06 -31.58
N ARG A 321 -33.72 1.65 -30.39
CA ARG A 321 -34.53 1.14 -29.29
C ARG A 321 -35.97 1.66 -29.39
N SER A 322 -36.93 0.75 -29.35
CA SER A 322 -38.35 1.07 -29.27
C SER A 322 -38.76 1.48 -27.84
N PRO A 323 -39.91 2.16 -27.68
CA PRO A 323 -40.46 2.46 -26.36
C PRO A 323 -40.73 1.22 -25.49
N MET A 324 -40.91 0.05 -26.10
CA MET A 324 -41.12 -1.22 -25.40
C MET A 324 -39.83 -1.87 -24.89
N GLY A 325 -38.66 -1.29 -25.17
CA GLY A 325 -37.38 -1.88 -24.80
C GLY A 325 -36.94 -3.01 -25.72
N ILE A 326 -37.36 -2.99 -26.99
CA ILE A 326 -36.83 -3.88 -28.03
C ILE A 326 -35.92 -3.06 -28.93
N TRP A 327 -34.76 -3.60 -29.28
CA TRP A 327 -33.89 -3.00 -30.28
C TRP A 327 -34.18 -3.60 -31.65
N ALA A 328 -34.30 -2.76 -32.66
CA ALA A 328 -34.43 -3.18 -34.04
C ALA A 328 -33.29 -2.65 -34.88
N ASP A 329 -32.91 -3.41 -35.88
CA ASP A 329 -32.07 -2.95 -36.97
C ASP A 329 -32.68 -1.69 -37.58
N ILE A 330 -31.87 -0.66 -37.77
CA ILE A 330 -32.23 0.58 -38.47
C ILE A 330 -32.50 0.30 -39.93
N TYR A 331 -31.73 -0.58 -40.56
CA TYR A 331 -31.86 -0.94 -41.97
C TYR A 331 -32.38 -2.36 -42.16
N LEU A 332 -32.90 -2.66 -43.36
CA LEU A 332 -33.20 -4.03 -43.76
C LEU A 332 -31.91 -4.85 -43.83
N LEU A 333 -32.04 -6.17 -43.63
CA LEU A 333 -30.95 -7.13 -43.75
C LEU A 333 -30.28 -6.97 -45.11
N ASN A 334 -28.95 -6.93 -45.12
CA ASN A 334 -28.15 -6.84 -46.34
C ASN A 334 -27.54 -8.18 -46.73
N THR A 335 -27.00 -8.24 -47.95
CA THR A 335 -26.47 -9.50 -48.51
C THR A 335 -25.16 -9.97 -47.89
N ALA A 336 -24.44 -9.14 -47.13
CA ALA A 336 -23.12 -9.48 -46.58
C ALA A 336 -22.98 -9.13 -45.08
N PRO A 337 -23.79 -9.76 -44.20
CA PRO A 337 -23.88 -9.35 -42.80
C PRO A 337 -22.62 -9.63 -41.97
N ASP A 338 -21.73 -10.54 -42.40
CA ASP A 338 -20.44 -10.75 -41.73
C ASP A 338 -19.47 -9.57 -41.90
N ILE A 339 -19.64 -8.78 -42.97
CA ILE A 339 -18.82 -7.61 -43.25
C ILE A 339 -19.50 -6.35 -42.69
N ASN A 340 -20.78 -6.20 -43.00
CA ASN A 340 -21.51 -4.95 -42.74
C ASN A 340 -22.24 -4.95 -41.38
N GLY A 341 -22.33 -6.09 -40.70
CA GLY A 341 -23.38 -6.31 -39.70
C GLY A 341 -24.73 -6.53 -40.38
N THR A 342 -25.78 -6.87 -39.62
CA THR A 342 -27.12 -7.08 -40.20
C THR A 342 -27.79 -5.80 -40.67
N SER A 343 -27.36 -4.64 -40.17
CA SER A 343 -27.97 -3.33 -40.41
C SER A 343 -26.92 -2.33 -40.83
N ALA A 344 -26.95 -1.91 -42.09
CA ALA A 344 -26.00 -0.94 -42.63
C ALA A 344 -26.65 -0.08 -43.72
N TYR A 345 -26.11 1.12 -43.90
CA TYR A 345 -26.55 2.08 -44.90
C TYR A 345 -25.91 1.82 -46.28
N ASN A 346 -26.67 2.05 -47.35
CA ASN A 346 -26.23 2.00 -48.73
C ASN A 346 -25.59 0.66 -49.14
N VAL A 347 -26.17 -0.44 -48.67
CA VAL A 347 -25.77 -1.81 -49.01
C VAL A 347 -26.93 -2.56 -49.64
N THR A 348 -26.63 -3.54 -50.50
CA THR A 348 -27.66 -4.34 -51.19
C THR A 348 -28.56 -5.04 -50.18
N ILE A 349 -29.88 -4.85 -50.34
CA ILE A 349 -30.90 -5.50 -49.51
C ILE A 349 -30.89 -7.01 -49.82
N ALA A 350 -30.96 -7.82 -48.77
CA ALA A 350 -31.16 -9.26 -48.91
C ALA A 350 -32.63 -9.54 -49.22
N ASP A 351 -32.87 -10.17 -50.37
CA ASP A 351 -34.19 -10.57 -50.85
C ASP A 351 -34.09 -11.84 -51.72
N GLY A 352 -35.19 -12.29 -52.32
CA GLY A 352 -35.19 -13.52 -53.13
C GLY A 352 -34.40 -13.44 -54.44
N SER A 353 -34.12 -12.25 -54.97
CA SER A 353 -33.21 -12.05 -56.12
C SER A 353 -31.77 -11.84 -55.70
N SER A 354 -31.55 -11.35 -54.48
CA SER A 354 -30.23 -11.14 -53.88
C SER A 354 -30.15 -11.80 -52.50
N PRO A 355 -30.13 -13.15 -52.40
CA PRO A 355 -30.04 -13.82 -51.10
C PRO A 355 -28.77 -13.42 -50.32
N PRO A 356 -28.78 -13.50 -48.98
CA PRO A 356 -27.60 -13.19 -48.19
C PRO A 356 -26.54 -14.28 -48.32
N LYS A 357 -25.30 -13.89 -48.05
CA LYS A 357 -24.20 -14.84 -47.82
C LYS A 357 -24.50 -15.71 -46.62
N VAL A 358 -24.06 -16.96 -46.68
CA VAL A 358 -24.10 -17.90 -45.55
C VAL A 358 -23.19 -17.33 -44.45
N PRO A 359 -23.70 -17.06 -43.23
CA PRO A 359 -22.87 -16.57 -42.15
C PRO A 359 -21.76 -17.57 -41.78
N VAL A 360 -20.58 -17.07 -41.40
CA VAL A 360 -19.42 -17.91 -41.03
C VAL A 360 -19.74 -18.89 -39.90
N ILE A 361 -20.58 -18.51 -38.94
CA ILE A 361 -20.98 -19.40 -37.82
C ILE A 361 -21.75 -20.65 -38.30
N TRP A 362 -22.41 -20.55 -39.45
CA TRP A 362 -23.11 -21.66 -40.09
C TRP A 362 -22.27 -22.36 -41.17
N GLY A 363 -20.96 -22.12 -41.21
CA GLY A 363 -20.03 -22.76 -42.14
C GLY A 363 -19.81 -22.01 -43.45
N GLY A 364 -20.29 -20.77 -43.58
CA GLY A 364 -19.99 -19.93 -44.74
C GLY A 364 -18.51 -19.57 -44.83
N ASP A 365 -18.02 -19.36 -46.06
CA ASP A 365 -16.62 -19.03 -46.36
C ASP A 365 -16.41 -17.56 -46.76
N GLY A 366 -17.45 -16.74 -46.61
CA GLY A 366 -17.48 -15.33 -47.05
C GLY A 366 -17.84 -15.13 -48.54
N THR A 367 -18.03 -16.22 -49.29
CA THR A 367 -18.47 -16.19 -50.70
C THR A 367 -19.74 -16.99 -50.95
N ALA A 368 -19.95 -18.10 -50.22
CA ALA A 368 -21.16 -18.92 -50.31
C ALA A 368 -22.42 -18.11 -50.00
N GLN A 369 -23.44 -18.30 -50.83
CA GLN A 369 -24.72 -17.58 -50.78
C GLN A 369 -25.85 -18.60 -50.68
N TYR A 370 -26.94 -18.25 -49.99
CA TYR A 370 -28.14 -19.07 -50.03
C TYR A 370 -28.76 -19.02 -51.43
N ASP A 371 -29.45 -20.10 -51.81
CA ASP A 371 -30.15 -20.17 -53.09
C ASP A 371 -31.49 -19.39 -53.06
N ASP A 372 -32.02 -19.14 -51.86
CA ASP A 372 -33.30 -18.51 -51.62
C ASP A 372 -33.24 -17.44 -50.51
N PHE A 373 -34.34 -16.70 -50.35
CA PHE A 373 -34.57 -15.87 -49.19
C PHE A 373 -35.94 -16.13 -48.55
N SER A 374 -36.13 -17.37 -48.10
CA SER A 374 -37.29 -17.80 -47.33
C SER A 374 -37.27 -17.30 -45.89
N GLN A 375 -38.38 -17.47 -45.16
CA GLN A 375 -38.45 -17.15 -43.74
C GLN A 375 -37.45 -17.98 -42.93
N TYR A 376 -37.15 -19.21 -43.38
CA TYR A 376 -36.11 -20.06 -42.78
C TYR A 376 -34.73 -19.42 -42.92
N THR A 377 -34.37 -18.98 -44.13
CA THR A 377 -33.11 -18.31 -44.41
C THR A 377 -32.98 -17.00 -43.64
N ALA A 378 -34.02 -16.16 -43.65
CA ALA A 378 -34.04 -14.92 -42.88
C ALA A 378 -33.85 -15.16 -41.36
N SER A 379 -34.57 -16.12 -40.79
CA SER A 379 -34.47 -16.46 -39.36
C SER A 379 -33.09 -17.00 -39.00
N ARG A 380 -32.51 -17.86 -39.85
CA ARG A 380 -31.17 -18.43 -39.66
C ARG A 380 -30.08 -17.36 -39.71
N VAL A 381 -30.15 -16.45 -40.68
CA VAL A 381 -29.16 -15.39 -40.83
C VAL A 381 -29.22 -14.44 -39.64
N LEU A 382 -30.42 -14.00 -39.23
CA LEU A 382 -30.56 -13.13 -38.06
C LEU A 382 -30.08 -13.82 -36.77
N ALA A 383 -30.37 -15.11 -36.60
CA ALA A 383 -29.92 -15.88 -35.45
C ALA A 383 -28.38 -15.96 -35.35
N ALA A 384 -27.64 -15.92 -36.47
CA ALA A 384 -26.18 -15.88 -36.46
C ALA A 384 -25.60 -14.67 -35.70
N TYR A 385 -26.38 -13.59 -35.60
CA TYR A 385 -26.01 -12.35 -34.93
C TYR A 385 -26.80 -12.12 -33.64
N GLY A 386 -27.48 -13.15 -33.12
CA GLY A 386 -28.27 -13.09 -31.89
C GLY A 386 -29.60 -12.33 -32.03
N LYS A 387 -30.10 -12.18 -33.26
CA LYS A 387 -31.34 -11.47 -33.59
C LYS A 387 -32.44 -12.45 -34.02
N ARG A 388 -33.66 -11.94 -34.12
CA ARG A 388 -34.84 -12.64 -34.65
C ARG A 388 -35.62 -11.73 -35.60
N PRO A 389 -36.45 -12.28 -36.50
CA PRO A 389 -37.53 -11.53 -37.13
C PRO A 389 -38.48 -10.93 -36.08
N PRO A 390 -39.12 -9.77 -36.32
CA PRO A 390 -40.09 -9.20 -35.39
C PRO A 390 -41.39 -10.02 -35.33
N ILE A 391 -42.06 -10.01 -34.19
CA ILE A 391 -43.49 -10.38 -34.12
C ILE A 391 -44.38 -9.19 -34.52
N SER A 392 -45.66 -9.44 -34.81
CA SER A 392 -46.61 -8.38 -35.21
C SER A 392 -46.60 -7.16 -34.29
N HIS A 393 -46.66 -7.37 -32.98
CA HIS A 393 -46.70 -6.25 -32.02
C HIS A 393 -45.40 -5.45 -31.98
N GLU A 394 -44.25 -6.13 -32.07
CA GLU A 394 -42.95 -5.44 -32.19
C GLU A 394 -42.94 -4.60 -33.47
N PHE A 395 -43.28 -5.20 -34.61
CA PHE A 395 -43.29 -4.51 -35.90
C PHE A 395 -44.15 -3.24 -35.88
N GLU A 396 -45.36 -3.30 -35.31
CA GLU A 396 -46.23 -2.12 -35.20
C GLU A 396 -45.57 -0.95 -34.49
N GLN A 397 -44.81 -1.20 -33.43
CA GLN A 397 -44.09 -0.15 -32.70
C GLN A 397 -42.85 0.34 -33.46
N LEU A 398 -42.15 -0.59 -34.11
CA LEU A 398 -40.94 -0.29 -34.88
C LEU A 398 -41.24 0.53 -36.13
N ALA A 399 -42.41 0.33 -36.73
CA ALA A 399 -42.83 1.00 -37.95
C ALA A 399 -43.67 2.25 -37.69
N PHE A 400 -44.09 2.49 -36.45
CA PHE A 400 -44.90 3.66 -36.10
C PHE A 400 -44.20 4.96 -36.51
N GLY A 401 -44.94 5.84 -37.19
CA GLY A 401 -44.44 7.12 -37.69
C GLY A 401 -44.00 7.13 -39.15
N SER A 402 -43.84 5.97 -39.80
CA SER A 402 -43.72 5.92 -41.26
C SER A 402 -45.02 6.41 -41.92
N VAL A 403 -44.96 6.95 -43.14
CA VAL A 403 -46.14 7.48 -43.83
C VAL A 403 -47.04 6.33 -44.29
N ASP A 404 -48.26 6.27 -43.74
CA ASP A 404 -49.24 5.26 -44.11
C ASP A 404 -49.64 5.36 -45.59
N GLY A 405 -49.71 4.22 -46.26
CA GLY A 405 -50.02 4.09 -47.68
C GLY A 405 -48.89 4.47 -48.63
N TYR A 406 -47.74 4.95 -48.14
CA TYR A 406 -46.61 5.32 -48.97
C TYR A 406 -45.77 4.10 -49.38
N ALA A 407 -45.38 4.04 -50.65
CA ALA A 407 -44.42 3.06 -51.17
C ALA A 407 -43.47 3.71 -52.18
N VAL A 408 -42.22 3.27 -52.22
CA VAL A 408 -41.15 3.89 -53.04
C VAL A 408 -41.29 3.65 -54.55
N SER A 409 -42.35 2.96 -54.98
CA SER A 409 -42.77 2.73 -56.38
C SER A 409 -41.86 1.84 -57.24
N THR A 410 -40.55 1.82 -56.97
CA THR A 410 -39.57 0.98 -57.67
C THR A 410 -38.71 0.21 -56.70
N ASP A 411 -38.14 -0.91 -57.15
CA ASP A 411 -37.19 -1.69 -56.37
C ASP A 411 -36.00 -0.80 -55.94
N PRO A 412 -35.79 -0.59 -54.63
CA PRO A 412 -34.75 0.29 -54.12
C PRO A 412 -33.34 -0.31 -54.28
N ALA A 413 -33.21 -1.64 -54.40
CA ALA A 413 -31.98 -2.44 -54.45
C ALA A 413 -31.02 -2.32 -53.25
N THR A 414 -30.84 -1.13 -52.67
CA THR A 414 -29.98 -0.87 -51.52
C THR A 414 -30.74 -0.18 -50.39
N THR A 415 -30.23 -0.33 -49.16
CA THR A 415 -30.74 0.38 -47.99
C THR A 415 -30.47 1.87 -48.13
N GLN A 416 -31.51 2.70 -48.20
CA GLN A 416 -31.36 4.15 -48.36
C GLN A 416 -32.32 4.90 -47.46
N TYR A 417 -31.92 6.11 -47.06
CA TYR A 417 -32.76 6.97 -46.25
C TYR A 417 -33.87 7.57 -47.10
N ASP A 418 -35.11 7.37 -46.65
CA ASP A 418 -36.29 8.06 -47.15
C ASP A 418 -37.19 8.36 -45.94
N ALA A 419 -37.42 9.65 -45.69
CA ALA A 419 -38.22 10.12 -44.57
C ALA A 419 -39.64 9.50 -44.56
N SER A 420 -40.23 9.23 -45.73
CA SER A 420 -41.59 8.68 -45.83
C SER A 420 -41.66 7.23 -45.38
N THR A 421 -40.56 6.49 -45.50
CA THR A 421 -40.45 5.07 -45.13
C THR A 421 -39.78 4.86 -43.78
N THR A 422 -39.40 5.94 -43.10
CA THR A 422 -38.67 5.90 -41.82
C THR A 422 -39.63 6.07 -40.66
N SER A 423 -39.50 5.23 -39.64
CA SER A 423 -40.30 5.33 -38.40
C SER A 423 -39.90 6.51 -37.52
N MET A 424 -40.72 6.81 -36.51
CA MET A 424 -40.44 7.79 -35.46
C MET A 424 -39.17 7.47 -34.66
N ILE A 425 -38.82 6.19 -34.51
CA ILE A 425 -37.57 5.76 -33.84
C ILE A 425 -36.38 5.65 -34.79
N GLY A 426 -36.58 6.03 -36.06
CA GLY A 426 -35.52 6.08 -37.05
C GLY A 426 -35.21 4.75 -37.74
N CYS A 427 -36.02 3.70 -37.62
CA CYS A 427 -35.92 2.54 -38.51
C CYS A 427 -36.23 2.96 -39.95
N VAL A 428 -35.21 2.91 -40.81
CA VAL A 428 -35.22 3.32 -42.22
C VAL A 428 -35.77 2.20 -43.09
N GLY A 429 -36.63 2.54 -44.06
CA GLY A 429 -37.24 1.57 -44.96
C GLY A 429 -38.08 0.52 -44.23
N VAL A 430 -38.75 0.93 -43.14
CA VAL A 430 -39.53 0.02 -42.29
C VAL A 430 -40.88 -0.33 -42.92
N SER A 431 -41.36 0.47 -43.87
CA SER A 431 -42.65 0.30 -44.56
C SER A 431 -42.57 0.81 -46.00
N GLY A 432 -43.29 0.18 -46.92
CA GLY A 432 -43.39 0.65 -48.31
C GLY A 432 -42.13 0.44 -49.16
N VAL A 433 -41.19 -0.36 -48.65
CA VAL A 433 -39.91 -0.69 -49.27
C VAL A 433 -39.91 -2.16 -49.65
N ALA A 434 -39.84 -3.06 -48.68
CA ALA A 434 -39.99 -4.49 -48.90
C ALA A 434 -40.84 -5.10 -47.78
N TRP A 435 -41.59 -6.15 -48.12
CA TRP A 435 -42.24 -6.98 -47.11
C TRP A 435 -41.17 -7.59 -46.22
N GLN A 436 -41.32 -7.49 -44.90
CA GLN A 436 -40.37 -8.05 -43.95
C GLN A 436 -40.90 -9.34 -43.36
N TRP A 437 -40.13 -10.42 -43.43
CA TRP A 437 -40.45 -11.65 -42.71
C TRP A 437 -40.66 -11.35 -41.23
N GLY A 438 -41.81 -11.77 -40.70
CA GLY A 438 -42.08 -11.81 -39.28
C GLY A 438 -41.73 -13.19 -38.69
N PHE A 439 -41.80 -13.30 -37.37
CA PHE A 439 -41.46 -14.55 -36.67
C PHE A 439 -42.58 -15.59 -36.72
N GLU A 440 -43.82 -15.14 -36.89
CA GLU A 440 -45.01 -15.98 -36.73
C GLU A 440 -45.25 -16.91 -37.92
N ARG A 441 -45.73 -18.11 -37.60
CA ARG A 441 -46.26 -19.08 -38.57
C ARG A 441 -47.62 -19.54 -38.11
N TRP A 442 -48.48 -19.87 -39.06
CA TRP A 442 -49.86 -20.27 -38.80
C TRP A 442 -50.30 -21.40 -39.74
N ASP A 443 -51.18 -22.27 -39.26
CA ASP A 443 -51.82 -23.29 -40.08
C ASP A 443 -53.05 -22.72 -40.79
N ARG A 444 -52.91 -22.44 -42.09
CA ARG A 444 -53.96 -21.82 -42.89
C ARG A 444 -55.18 -22.73 -43.06
N GLY A 445 -54.98 -24.06 -43.05
CA GLY A 445 -56.02 -25.04 -43.40
C GLY A 445 -56.61 -24.74 -44.78
N ASN A 446 -56.18 -25.44 -45.84
CA ASN A 446 -56.66 -25.19 -47.22
C ASN A 446 -58.17 -25.48 -47.44
N GLY A 447 -58.94 -25.79 -46.40
CA GLY A 447 -60.40 -26.01 -46.42
C GLY A 447 -60.89 -27.21 -47.26
N SER A 448 -60.02 -27.80 -48.10
CA SER A 448 -60.38 -28.80 -49.12
C SER A 448 -59.38 -29.97 -49.20
N SER A 449 -58.21 -29.88 -48.56
CA SER A 449 -57.15 -30.90 -48.63
C SER A 449 -56.92 -31.56 -47.27
N GLY A 450 -56.65 -32.86 -47.26
CA GLY A 450 -56.16 -33.57 -46.08
C GLY A 450 -54.72 -33.19 -45.71
N TYR A 451 -54.31 -33.45 -44.47
CA TYR A 451 -52.94 -33.22 -44.04
C TYR A 451 -52.03 -34.36 -44.48
N VAL A 452 -50.89 -34.01 -45.06
CA VAL A 452 -49.85 -34.94 -45.51
C VAL A 452 -48.48 -34.33 -45.25
N TRP A 453 -47.45 -35.18 -45.22
CA TRP A 453 -46.08 -34.68 -45.33
C TRP A 453 -45.88 -34.09 -46.72
N TYR A 454 -45.49 -32.82 -46.76
CA TYR A 454 -45.24 -32.05 -47.96
C TYR A 454 -43.74 -31.77 -48.09
N GLU A 455 -43.20 -32.07 -49.27
CA GLU A 455 -41.84 -31.73 -49.72
C GLU A 455 -41.73 -30.22 -49.96
N ALA A 456 -41.88 -29.43 -48.90
CA ALA A 456 -41.63 -28.00 -48.94
C ALA A 456 -40.15 -27.73 -49.20
N ASP A 457 -39.86 -26.58 -49.80
CA ASP A 457 -38.49 -26.12 -49.99
C ASP A 457 -37.92 -25.62 -48.65
N THR A 458 -37.49 -26.55 -47.82
CA THR A 458 -36.88 -26.32 -46.50
C THR A 458 -35.37 -26.24 -46.60
N ASN A 459 -34.81 -26.05 -47.80
CA ASN A 459 -33.38 -26.18 -48.08
C ASN A 459 -32.84 -27.58 -47.70
N GLY A 460 -33.66 -28.62 -47.85
CA GLY A 460 -33.32 -30.01 -47.56
C GLY A 460 -33.37 -30.40 -46.08
N GLU A 461 -33.95 -29.56 -45.21
CA GLU A 461 -33.95 -29.76 -43.76
C GLU A 461 -35.25 -30.40 -43.23
N GLY A 462 -35.70 -31.44 -43.92
CA GLY A 462 -36.91 -32.18 -43.58
C GLY A 462 -38.18 -31.61 -44.23
N GLN A 463 -39.33 -32.14 -43.82
CA GLN A 463 -40.61 -31.88 -44.47
C GLN A 463 -41.59 -31.16 -43.54
N VAL A 464 -42.62 -30.55 -44.12
CA VAL A 464 -43.68 -29.89 -43.35
C VAL A 464 -44.95 -30.72 -43.43
N TYR A 465 -45.56 -31.02 -42.28
CA TYR A 465 -46.87 -31.69 -42.24
C TYR A 465 -47.98 -30.63 -42.34
N THR A 466 -48.72 -30.62 -43.45
CA THR A 466 -49.66 -29.54 -43.74
C THR A 466 -50.79 -29.95 -44.70
N ALA A 467 -51.85 -29.16 -44.75
CA ALA A 467 -52.99 -29.33 -45.64
C ALA A 467 -52.69 -28.81 -47.06
N GLY A 468 -52.09 -29.66 -47.89
CA GLY A 468 -51.69 -29.32 -49.27
C GLY A 468 -50.49 -28.37 -49.33
N SER A 469 -50.16 -27.88 -50.53
CA SER A 469 -48.96 -27.05 -50.78
C SER A 469 -49.00 -25.63 -50.22
N SER A 470 -50.14 -25.20 -49.66
CA SER A 470 -50.38 -23.83 -49.16
C SER A 470 -51.05 -23.81 -47.79
N GLY A 471 -50.90 -24.90 -47.03
CA GLY A 471 -51.54 -25.06 -45.73
C GLY A 471 -50.80 -24.37 -44.59
N VAL A 472 -49.58 -23.84 -44.78
CA VAL A 472 -48.86 -23.05 -43.77
C VAL A 472 -48.67 -21.62 -44.26
N GLY A 473 -48.96 -20.64 -43.41
CA GLY A 473 -48.64 -19.24 -43.64
C GLY A 473 -47.52 -18.75 -42.71
N ALA A 474 -46.78 -17.76 -43.18
CA ALA A 474 -45.82 -16.98 -42.40
C ALA A 474 -46.20 -15.50 -42.45
N SER A 475 -45.92 -14.76 -41.38
CA SER A 475 -46.18 -13.32 -41.34
C SER A 475 -45.19 -12.53 -42.19
N LEU A 476 -45.72 -11.51 -42.87
CA LEU A 476 -44.97 -10.50 -43.60
C LEU A 476 -45.50 -9.13 -43.20
N PHE A 477 -44.61 -8.15 -42.99
CA PHE A 477 -44.97 -6.83 -42.50
C PHE A 477 -44.46 -5.67 -43.36
N GLY A 478 -45.18 -4.54 -43.36
CA GLY A 478 -44.75 -3.24 -43.89
C GLY A 478 -45.16 -2.90 -45.33
N GLY A 479 -45.46 -3.88 -46.18
CA GLY A 479 -45.68 -3.65 -47.61
C GLY A 479 -44.38 -3.43 -48.40
N TYR A 480 -44.45 -3.56 -49.73
CA TYR A 480 -43.30 -3.36 -50.62
C TYR A 480 -43.49 -2.20 -51.58
N TRP A 481 -42.43 -1.85 -52.32
CA TRP A 481 -42.36 -0.70 -53.22
C TRP A 481 -43.51 -0.59 -54.23
N GLY A 482 -44.11 -1.72 -54.65
CA GLY A 482 -45.19 -1.75 -55.63
C GLY A 482 -46.61 -1.65 -55.05
N GLU A 483 -46.77 -1.63 -53.72
CA GLU A 483 -48.07 -1.68 -53.02
C GLU A 483 -48.45 -0.34 -52.38
N SER A 484 -48.53 0.72 -53.20
CA SER A 484 -49.06 2.00 -52.73
C SER A 484 -50.50 1.86 -52.22
N GLY A 485 -50.81 2.54 -51.13
CA GLY A 485 -52.12 2.50 -50.45
C GLY A 485 -52.28 1.41 -49.38
N TYR A 486 -51.44 0.36 -49.36
CA TYR A 486 -51.51 -0.71 -48.35
C TYR A 486 -50.35 -0.71 -47.35
N ALA A 487 -49.19 -0.18 -47.75
CA ALA A 487 -48.02 -0.07 -46.89
C ALA A 487 -48.32 0.72 -45.61
N GLY A 488 -47.65 0.37 -44.52
CA GLY A 488 -47.80 1.07 -43.24
C GLY A 488 -47.38 0.22 -42.05
N SER A 489 -47.43 0.83 -40.88
CA SER A 489 -46.99 0.20 -39.62
C SER A 489 -47.76 -1.06 -39.23
N ARG A 490 -48.97 -1.23 -39.76
CA ARG A 490 -49.85 -2.39 -39.54
C ARG A 490 -50.08 -3.23 -40.79
N ALA A 491 -49.44 -2.87 -41.90
CA ALA A 491 -49.54 -3.64 -43.13
C ALA A 491 -49.01 -5.04 -42.82
N SER A 492 -49.88 -6.05 -42.94
CA SER A 492 -49.51 -7.43 -42.70
C SER A 492 -50.12 -8.34 -43.74
N SER A 493 -49.35 -9.33 -44.17
CA SER A 493 -49.77 -10.37 -45.08
C SER A 493 -49.44 -11.73 -44.45
N TRP A 494 -50.41 -12.63 -44.52
CA TRP A 494 -50.34 -13.98 -43.92
C TRP A 494 -50.52 -15.06 -44.98
N ARG A 495 -50.37 -14.68 -46.26
CA ARG A 495 -50.72 -15.50 -47.44
C ARG A 495 -49.57 -16.32 -47.99
N LEU A 496 -48.32 -15.98 -47.69
CA LEU A 496 -47.17 -16.69 -48.22
C LEU A 496 -46.71 -17.78 -47.26
N GLU A 497 -46.23 -18.87 -47.83
CA GLU A 497 -45.66 -20.00 -47.12
C GLU A 497 -44.26 -19.65 -46.57
N PRO A 498 -43.80 -20.28 -45.48
CA PRO A 498 -42.47 -20.03 -44.92
C PRO A 498 -41.29 -20.25 -45.89
N TRP A 499 -41.50 -21.06 -46.93
CA TRP A 499 -40.52 -21.37 -48.00
C TRP A 499 -40.70 -20.50 -49.26
N SER A 500 -41.59 -19.50 -49.23
CA SER A 500 -41.69 -18.56 -50.34
C SER A 500 -40.43 -17.70 -50.44
N SER A 501 -40.03 -17.33 -51.65
CA SER A 501 -38.95 -16.37 -51.89
C SER A 501 -39.31 -15.45 -53.04
N SER A 502 -39.06 -14.15 -52.87
CA SER A 502 -39.35 -13.13 -53.87
C SER A 502 -38.46 -11.91 -53.67
N ASN A 503 -38.22 -11.14 -54.73
CA ASN A 503 -37.43 -9.91 -54.67
C ASN A 503 -38.04 -8.84 -53.74
N TYR A 504 -39.36 -8.85 -53.56
CA TYR A 504 -40.05 -7.89 -52.70
C TYR A 504 -40.13 -8.30 -51.22
N ILE A 505 -39.43 -9.37 -50.82
CA ILE A 505 -39.42 -9.89 -49.45
C ILE A 505 -38.01 -9.78 -48.88
N ALA A 506 -37.87 -9.03 -47.79
CA ALA A 506 -36.67 -8.80 -47.03
C ALA A 506 -36.86 -9.24 -45.56
N ALA A 507 -35.93 -8.89 -44.68
CA ALA A 507 -36.02 -9.12 -43.25
C ALA A 507 -35.42 -7.97 -42.45
N ARG A 508 -35.79 -7.87 -41.18
CA ARG A 508 -35.22 -6.93 -40.20
C ARG A 508 -34.96 -7.66 -38.91
N GLY A 509 -33.78 -7.47 -38.33
CA GLY A 509 -33.42 -8.06 -37.05
C GLY A 509 -33.99 -7.26 -35.88
N VAL A 510 -34.47 -7.96 -34.86
CA VAL A 510 -34.76 -7.40 -33.54
C VAL A 510 -34.07 -8.22 -32.44
N CYS A 511 -33.80 -7.60 -31.30
CA CYS A 511 -33.32 -8.27 -30.10
C CYS A 511 -33.79 -7.57 -28.82
N ASP A 512 -33.64 -8.26 -27.70
CA ASP A 512 -34.03 -7.72 -26.40
C ASP A 512 -33.04 -6.65 -25.93
N HIS A 513 -33.48 -5.84 -24.97
CA HIS A 513 -32.64 -4.85 -24.31
C HIS A 513 -31.80 -5.48 -23.20
N PHE A 514 -30.55 -5.03 -23.07
CA PHE A 514 -29.66 -5.40 -21.97
C PHE A 514 -29.39 -4.18 -21.09
N GLU A 515 -29.67 -4.35 -19.79
CA GLU A 515 -29.40 -3.41 -18.71
C GLU A 515 -28.66 -4.14 -17.57
N SER A 516 -27.62 -3.53 -16.98
CA SER A 516 -26.83 -4.15 -15.89
C SER A 516 -26.28 -3.16 -14.87
#